data_AF-A0A2P4SPV0-F1
#
_entry.id   AF-A0A2P4SPV0-F1
#
_cell.length_a   1.000
_cell.length_b   1.000
_cell.length_c   1.000
_cell.angle_alpha   90.00
_cell.angle_beta   90.00
_cell.angle_gamma   90.00
#
_symmetry.space_group_name_H-M   'P 1'
#
loop_
_entity.id
_entity.type
_entity.pdbx_description
1 polymer ?
#
loop_
_entity_poly.entity_id
_entity_poly.type
_entity_poly.pdbx_seq_one_letter_code
_entity_poly.pdbx_strand_id
1 'polypeptide(L)'
;MRFPSGMRLALADAGDTVEDANFVEAMADAGILRLYTWVEWVKEMIANRDSLRSGPANTFNDRVFASEMNAGIKKTDQNYERMLFKEALKTGFFEFQAAKDKYRELAIEGMHRELVFRFIEVQTLLLAPICPHLCEHIWSLLGKPDSIMKASWPEAGPVDEILIGSSQYLMEAAHDLRLRLKGYMAPVKGKKGAKEPCQKPSHCTIYVAKSYPPWQHTTLSVLRQHYQENLEKNGSRVLDLELEFDERAVLMENIVYLTNSLELDHIEVKFASEAEDKIKEECCPGKPFSVFRTEPSVSVFLVNPQPSNGHFSTKIEIRQGDNRETVIRRLMKMDRGIKGKYWS
;
A
#
# COMPACT_ATOMS: atom_id res chain seq x y z
N MET A 1 -24.54 5.71 -17.06
CA MET A 1 -24.39 6.36 -15.74
C MET A 1 -25.10 7.70 -15.82
N ARG A 2 -26.09 7.99 -14.96
CA ARG A 2 -26.88 9.24 -15.09
C ARG A 2 -26.10 10.42 -14.49
N PHE A 3 -26.10 11.57 -15.20
CA PHE A 3 -25.53 12.87 -14.80
C PHE A 3 -25.74 13.31 -13.32
N PRO A 4 -26.87 13.00 -12.62
CA PRO A 4 -27.14 13.57 -11.30
C PRO A 4 -26.16 13.16 -10.18
N SER A 5 -25.56 11.96 -10.26
CA SER A 5 -24.64 11.48 -9.20
C SER A 5 -23.29 12.20 -9.23
N GLY A 6 -22.79 12.54 -10.42
CA GLY A 6 -21.53 13.28 -10.57
C GLY A 6 -21.64 14.71 -10.05
N MET A 7 -22.75 15.39 -10.36
CA MET A 7 -23.03 16.73 -9.85
C MET A 7 -23.14 16.77 -8.33
N ARG A 8 -23.88 15.82 -7.71
CA ARG A 8 -24.00 15.74 -6.24
C ARG A 8 -22.66 15.48 -5.56
N LEU A 9 -21.79 14.68 -6.16
CA LEU A 9 -20.46 14.42 -5.63
C LEU A 9 -19.59 15.68 -5.65
N ALA A 10 -19.59 16.42 -6.76
CA ALA A 10 -18.86 17.69 -6.86
C ALA A 10 -19.42 18.78 -5.93
N LEU A 11 -20.74 18.81 -5.72
CA LEU A 11 -21.36 19.71 -4.75
C LEU A 11 -20.97 19.38 -3.30
N ALA A 12 -20.85 18.10 -2.94
CA ALA A 12 -20.35 17.71 -1.63
C ALA A 12 -18.87 18.11 -1.41
N ASP A 13 -18.08 18.20 -2.48
CA ASP A 13 -16.67 18.63 -2.41
C ASP A 13 -16.47 20.16 -2.46
N ALA A 14 -17.52 20.91 -2.84
CA ALA A 14 -17.42 22.33 -3.16
C ALA A 14 -17.00 23.22 -1.97
N GLY A 15 -17.32 22.82 -0.73
CA GLY A 15 -16.89 23.50 0.49
C GLY A 15 -17.84 23.27 1.67
N ASP A 16 -17.26 23.18 2.86
CA ASP A 16 -17.99 23.03 4.14
C ASP A 16 -17.87 24.28 5.04
N THR A 17 -17.16 25.32 4.58
CA THR A 17 -16.94 26.54 5.35
C THR A 17 -18.03 27.58 5.07
N VAL A 18 -18.00 28.68 5.81
CA VAL A 18 -18.88 29.84 5.57
C VAL A 18 -18.40 30.66 4.35
N GLU A 19 -17.20 30.38 3.85
CA GLU A 19 -16.67 31.02 2.64
C GLU A 19 -17.37 30.49 1.38
N ASP A 20 -17.23 31.25 0.28
CA ASP A 20 -17.87 30.88 -1.00
C ASP A 20 -17.41 29.49 -1.47
N ALA A 21 -18.37 28.59 -1.63
CA ALA A 21 -18.13 27.25 -2.15
C ALA A 21 -17.71 27.30 -3.63
N ASN A 22 -16.78 26.44 -4.01
CA ASN A 22 -16.23 26.41 -5.35
C ASN A 22 -16.64 25.12 -6.08
N PHE A 23 -17.53 25.25 -7.07
CA PHE A 23 -17.89 24.14 -7.94
C PHE A 23 -16.92 24.04 -9.12
N VAL A 24 -16.15 22.95 -9.18
CA VAL A 24 -15.16 22.71 -10.24
C VAL A 24 -15.63 21.58 -11.16
N GLU A 25 -15.95 21.90 -12.41
CA GLU A 25 -16.44 20.91 -13.40
C GLU A 25 -15.46 19.75 -13.61
N ALA A 26 -14.16 20.03 -13.65
CA ALA A 26 -13.12 19.00 -13.77
C ALA A 26 -13.16 17.97 -12.61
N MET A 27 -13.59 18.40 -11.42
CA MET A 27 -13.77 17.50 -10.28
C MET A 27 -15.03 16.64 -10.43
N ALA A 28 -16.09 17.19 -11.04
CA ALA A 28 -17.30 16.42 -11.38
C ALA A 28 -16.98 15.31 -12.40
N ASP A 29 -16.21 15.61 -13.43
CA ASP A 29 -15.78 14.63 -14.44
C ASP A 29 -14.91 13.52 -13.83
N ALA A 30 -13.93 13.90 -12.99
CA ALA A 30 -13.11 12.94 -12.25
C ALA A 30 -13.95 12.08 -11.31
N GLY A 31 -14.96 12.67 -10.67
CA GLY A 31 -15.95 11.99 -9.84
C GLY A 31 -16.74 10.95 -10.63
N ILE A 32 -17.28 11.31 -11.80
CA ILE A 32 -18.02 10.39 -12.68
C ILE A 32 -17.13 9.20 -13.07
N LEU A 33 -15.88 9.45 -13.46
CA LEU A 33 -14.94 8.40 -13.83
C LEU A 33 -14.67 7.45 -12.66
N ARG A 34 -14.44 7.98 -11.45
CA ARG A 34 -14.21 7.17 -10.23
C ARG A 34 -15.44 6.35 -9.84
N LEU A 35 -16.64 6.93 -9.95
CA LEU A 35 -17.87 6.19 -9.68
C LEU A 35 -18.06 5.06 -10.71
N TYR A 36 -17.74 5.32 -11.99
CA TYR A 36 -17.83 4.31 -13.05
C TYR A 36 -16.88 3.14 -12.80
N THR A 37 -15.60 3.43 -12.54
CA THR A 37 -14.61 2.39 -12.24
C THR A 37 -14.96 1.62 -10.98
N TRP A 38 -15.55 2.28 -9.98
CA TRP A 38 -16.06 1.62 -8.78
C TRP A 38 -17.17 0.61 -9.11
N VAL A 39 -18.19 0.98 -9.90
CA VAL A 39 -19.26 0.05 -10.30
C VAL A 39 -18.72 -1.14 -11.08
N GLU A 40 -17.82 -0.89 -12.03
CA GLU A 40 -17.21 -1.98 -12.81
C GLU A 40 -16.38 -2.91 -11.92
N TRP A 41 -15.65 -2.36 -10.95
CA TRP A 41 -14.93 -3.16 -9.96
C TRP A 41 -15.87 -4.00 -9.09
N VAL A 42 -17.02 -3.46 -8.65
CA VAL A 42 -18.02 -4.23 -7.91
C VAL A 42 -18.55 -5.40 -8.74
N LYS A 43 -18.89 -5.15 -10.02
CA LYS A 43 -19.33 -6.23 -10.94
C LYS A 43 -18.26 -7.29 -11.11
N GLU A 44 -17.00 -6.89 -11.24
CA GLU A 44 -15.86 -7.79 -11.33
C GLU A 44 -15.74 -8.66 -10.07
N MET A 45 -15.84 -8.07 -8.87
CA MET A 45 -15.76 -8.81 -7.61
C MET A 45 -16.93 -9.77 -7.42
N ILE A 46 -18.12 -9.43 -7.91
CA ILE A 46 -19.29 -10.33 -7.92
C ILE A 46 -19.05 -11.50 -8.88
N ALA A 47 -18.59 -11.24 -10.11
CA ALA A 47 -18.32 -12.26 -11.11
C ALA A 47 -17.19 -13.21 -10.69
N ASN A 48 -16.17 -12.68 -10.02
CA ASN A 48 -14.98 -13.40 -9.56
C ASN A 48 -15.07 -13.82 -8.09
N ARG A 49 -16.28 -13.96 -7.54
CA ARG A 49 -16.50 -14.26 -6.11
C ARG A 49 -15.75 -15.51 -5.64
N ASP A 50 -15.64 -16.52 -6.49
CA ASP A 50 -15.03 -17.82 -6.15
C ASP A 50 -13.51 -17.85 -6.32
N SER A 51 -12.91 -16.85 -6.98
CA SER A 51 -11.45 -16.73 -7.07
C SER A 51 -10.84 -15.96 -5.91
N LEU A 52 -11.66 -15.30 -5.09
CA LEU A 52 -11.24 -14.63 -3.87
C LEU A 52 -10.89 -15.63 -2.79
N ARG A 53 -9.90 -15.30 -1.96
CA ARG A 53 -9.48 -16.16 -0.85
C ARG A 53 -10.64 -16.30 0.14
N SER A 54 -10.90 -17.54 0.55
CA SER A 54 -11.87 -17.90 1.58
C SER A 54 -11.18 -18.49 2.80
N GLY A 55 -11.87 -18.55 3.94
CA GLY A 55 -11.33 -19.06 5.20
C GLY A 55 -11.21 -17.97 6.27
N PRO A 56 -10.29 -18.11 7.25
CA PRO A 56 -10.07 -17.09 8.25
C PRO A 56 -9.29 -15.90 7.68
N ALA A 57 -9.79 -14.68 7.93
CA ALA A 57 -9.12 -13.44 7.56
C ALA A 57 -8.08 -13.03 8.62
N ASN A 58 -7.03 -13.83 8.75
CA ASN A 58 -6.03 -13.70 9.82
C ASN A 58 -4.68 -13.12 9.36
N THR A 59 -4.52 -12.81 8.08
CA THR A 59 -3.28 -12.20 7.59
C THR A 59 -3.12 -10.78 8.16
N PHE A 60 -1.88 -10.31 8.28
CA PHE A 60 -1.59 -8.95 8.72
C PHE A 60 -2.32 -7.90 7.88
N ASN A 61 -2.28 -8.05 6.55
CA ASN A 61 -2.94 -7.13 5.63
C ASN A 61 -4.48 -7.16 5.77
N ASP A 62 -5.08 -8.32 6.08
CA ASP A 62 -6.52 -8.40 6.37
C ASP A 62 -6.88 -7.61 7.63
N ARG A 63 -6.09 -7.76 8.70
CA ARG A 63 -6.33 -7.09 9.99
C ARG A 63 -6.15 -5.58 9.89
N VAL A 64 -5.12 -5.14 9.16
CA VAL A 64 -4.89 -3.73 8.85
C VAL A 64 -6.08 -3.17 8.09
N PHE A 65 -6.48 -3.81 6.99
CA PHE A 65 -7.57 -3.31 6.15
C PHE A 65 -8.92 -3.26 6.91
N ALA A 66 -9.22 -4.27 7.73
CA ALA A 66 -10.40 -4.25 8.60
C ALA A 66 -10.36 -3.08 9.60
N SER A 67 -9.20 -2.81 10.20
CA SER A 67 -9.03 -1.71 11.16
C SER A 67 -9.15 -0.35 10.49
N GLU A 68 -8.58 -0.18 9.29
CA GLU A 68 -8.71 1.05 8.49
C GLU A 68 -10.15 1.30 8.04
N MET A 69 -10.86 0.26 7.63
CA MET A 69 -12.28 0.32 7.29
C MET A 69 -13.10 0.78 8.50
N ASN A 70 -12.87 0.19 9.68
CA ASN A 70 -13.57 0.58 10.91
C ASN A 70 -13.22 2.03 11.32
N ALA A 71 -11.96 2.45 11.16
CA ALA A 71 -11.54 3.83 11.44
C ALA A 71 -12.20 4.83 10.47
N GLY A 72 -12.31 4.47 9.18
CA GLY A 72 -13.00 5.24 8.16
C GLY A 72 -14.47 5.44 8.51
N ILE A 73 -15.19 4.37 8.90
CA ILE A 73 -16.59 4.46 9.32
C ILE A 73 -16.75 5.49 10.46
N LYS A 74 -15.94 5.39 11.53
CA LYS A 74 -16.03 6.31 12.68
C LYS A 74 -15.75 7.76 12.30
N LYS A 75 -14.72 8.00 11.47
CA LYS A 75 -14.38 9.36 11.02
C LYS A 75 -15.47 9.95 10.14
N THR A 76 -16.01 9.15 9.22
CA THR A 76 -17.07 9.59 8.31
C THR A 76 -18.37 9.87 9.06
N ASP A 77 -18.71 9.05 10.04
CA ASP A 77 -19.86 9.26 10.93
C ASP A 77 -19.76 10.61 11.67
N GLN A 78 -18.62 10.88 12.32
CA GLN A 78 -18.34 12.15 12.99
C GLN A 78 -18.41 13.36 12.04
N ASN A 79 -17.96 13.19 10.79
CA ASN A 79 -18.02 14.26 9.79
C ASN A 79 -19.46 14.53 9.35
N TYR A 80 -20.29 13.49 9.19
CA TYR A 80 -21.71 13.65 8.89
C TYR A 80 -22.48 14.29 10.05
N GLU A 81 -22.21 13.91 11.30
CA GLU A 81 -22.80 14.53 12.49
C GLU A 81 -22.49 16.04 12.56
N ARG A 82 -21.29 16.42 12.14
CA ARG A 82 -20.84 17.82 12.10
C ARG A 82 -21.24 18.57 10.83
N MET A 83 -21.96 17.93 9.91
CA MET A 83 -22.35 18.46 8.60
C MET A 83 -21.15 18.91 7.74
N LEU A 84 -19.99 18.27 7.90
CA LEU A 84 -18.80 18.49 7.08
C LEU A 84 -18.82 17.51 5.90
N PHE A 85 -19.57 17.83 4.85
CA PHE A 85 -19.81 16.92 3.72
C PHE A 85 -18.58 16.68 2.85
N LYS A 86 -17.71 17.66 2.69
CA LYS A 86 -16.42 17.53 2.01
C LYS A 86 -15.49 16.59 2.77
N GLU A 87 -15.37 16.76 4.09
CA GLU A 87 -14.55 15.85 4.92
C GLU A 87 -15.19 14.46 5.04
N ALA A 88 -16.52 14.36 5.06
CA ALA A 88 -17.22 13.08 4.98
C ALA A 88 -16.95 12.37 3.64
N LEU A 89 -16.95 13.10 2.51
CA LEU A 89 -16.59 12.55 1.20
C LEU A 89 -15.11 12.13 1.14
N LYS A 90 -14.21 12.92 1.72
CA LYS A 90 -12.79 12.59 1.83
C LYS A 90 -12.56 11.28 2.58
N THR A 91 -13.07 11.19 3.80
CA THR A 91 -12.88 10.01 4.67
C THR A 91 -13.69 8.80 4.19
N GLY A 92 -14.92 9.02 3.76
CA GLY A 92 -15.90 7.98 3.43
C GLY A 92 -15.85 7.48 2.00
N PHE A 93 -15.15 8.16 1.09
CA PHE A 93 -14.97 7.72 -0.30
C PHE A 93 -13.51 7.75 -0.73
N PHE A 94 -12.82 8.89 -0.68
CA PHE A 94 -11.46 8.98 -1.24
C PHE A 94 -10.42 8.17 -0.45
N GLU A 95 -10.35 8.36 0.86
CA GLU A 95 -9.46 7.59 1.76
C GLU A 95 -9.90 6.13 1.84
N PHE A 96 -11.20 5.87 1.81
CA PHE A 96 -11.77 4.53 1.81
C PHE A 96 -11.35 3.72 0.56
N GLN A 97 -11.43 4.33 -0.63
CA GLN A 97 -10.91 3.74 -1.88
C GLN A 97 -9.39 3.55 -1.82
N ALA A 98 -8.65 4.52 -1.24
CA ALA A 98 -7.20 4.39 -1.08
C ALA A 98 -6.81 3.21 -0.17
N ALA A 99 -7.55 2.98 0.92
CA ALA A 99 -7.34 1.80 1.78
C ALA A 99 -7.59 0.49 1.03
N LYS A 100 -8.65 0.43 0.20
CA LYS A 100 -8.94 -0.74 -0.67
C LYS A 100 -7.84 -0.97 -1.70
N ASP A 101 -7.39 0.08 -2.39
CA ASP A 101 -6.32 -0.03 -3.39
C ASP A 101 -5.00 -0.48 -2.75
N LYS A 102 -4.68 0.06 -1.57
CA LYS A 102 -3.52 -0.38 -0.78
C LYS A 102 -3.61 -1.86 -0.42
N TYR A 103 -4.74 -2.31 0.11
CA TYR A 103 -4.95 -3.72 0.45
C TYR A 103 -4.83 -4.63 -0.78
N ARG A 104 -5.38 -4.21 -1.94
CA ARG A 104 -5.24 -4.94 -3.20
C ARG A 104 -3.78 -5.11 -3.63
N GLU A 105 -2.94 -4.09 -3.43
CA GLU A 105 -1.52 -4.16 -3.77
C GLU A 105 -0.70 -5.02 -2.81
N LEU A 106 -1.02 -4.98 -1.52
CA LEU A 106 -0.30 -5.71 -0.47
C LEU A 106 -0.75 -7.19 -0.35
N ALA A 107 -1.98 -7.51 -0.75
CA ALA A 107 -2.53 -8.87 -0.68
C ALA A 107 -2.04 -9.76 -1.84
N ILE A 108 -0.77 -10.17 -1.81
CA ILE A 108 -0.14 -11.00 -2.85
C ILE A 108 -0.84 -12.36 -3.02
N GLU A 109 -1.32 -12.94 -1.92
CA GLU A 109 -2.09 -14.19 -1.90
C GLU A 109 -3.56 -14.03 -2.33
N GLY A 110 -3.94 -12.81 -2.75
CA GLY A 110 -5.31 -12.47 -3.10
C GLY A 110 -6.11 -11.90 -1.93
N MET A 111 -7.08 -11.06 -2.28
CA MET A 111 -7.98 -10.40 -1.33
C MET A 111 -8.96 -11.40 -0.73
N HIS A 112 -9.29 -11.20 0.56
CA HIS A 112 -10.25 -12.04 1.28
C HIS A 112 -11.69 -11.70 0.88
N ARG A 113 -12.48 -12.72 0.52
CA ARG A 113 -13.85 -12.57 0.02
C ARG A 113 -14.74 -11.77 0.97
N GLU A 114 -14.84 -12.18 2.23
CA GLU A 114 -15.75 -11.54 3.18
C GLU A 114 -15.33 -10.08 3.50
N LEU A 115 -14.03 -9.75 3.45
CA LEU A 115 -13.59 -8.38 3.65
C LEU A 115 -13.92 -7.51 2.43
N VAL A 116 -13.75 -8.03 1.22
CA VAL A 116 -14.11 -7.33 -0.02
C VAL A 116 -15.60 -7.01 -0.04
N PHE A 117 -16.47 -7.99 0.25
CA PHE A 117 -17.91 -7.76 0.26
C PHE A 117 -18.35 -6.84 1.41
N ARG A 118 -17.73 -6.95 2.59
CA ARG A 118 -17.95 -6.00 3.69
C ARG A 118 -17.54 -4.58 3.30
N PHE A 119 -16.40 -4.42 2.61
CA PHE A 119 -15.97 -3.13 2.10
C PHE A 119 -16.99 -2.56 1.09
N ILE A 120 -17.45 -3.37 0.14
CA ILE A 120 -18.45 -2.91 -0.86
C ILE A 120 -19.72 -2.45 -0.16
N GLU A 121 -20.23 -3.25 0.79
CA GLU A 121 -21.43 -2.91 1.56
C GLU A 121 -21.25 -1.59 2.33
N VAL A 122 -20.18 -1.47 3.12
CA VAL A 122 -19.91 -0.27 3.91
C VAL A 122 -19.69 0.95 3.03
N GLN A 123 -18.86 0.85 1.99
CA GLN A 123 -18.61 1.96 1.05
C GLN A 123 -19.92 2.44 0.41
N THR A 124 -20.81 1.51 0.08
CA THR A 124 -22.12 1.81 -0.53
C THR A 124 -23.03 2.54 0.46
N LEU A 125 -23.02 2.16 1.74
CA LEU A 125 -23.77 2.85 2.80
C LEU A 125 -23.21 4.25 3.08
N LEU A 126 -21.89 4.39 3.21
CA LEU A 126 -21.24 5.68 3.46
C LEU A 126 -21.50 6.69 2.33
N LEU A 127 -21.60 6.22 1.08
CA LEU A 127 -21.83 7.06 -0.09
C LEU A 127 -23.32 7.34 -0.37
N ALA A 128 -24.25 6.60 0.26
CA ALA A 128 -25.68 6.69 0.00
C ALA A 128 -26.27 8.12 0.16
N PRO A 129 -25.87 8.93 1.16
CA PRO A 129 -26.35 10.31 1.29
C PRO A 129 -25.97 11.22 0.11
N ILE A 130 -24.83 10.96 -0.53
CA ILE A 130 -24.28 11.79 -1.61
C ILE A 130 -24.76 11.28 -2.98
N CYS A 131 -24.62 9.97 -3.25
CA CYS A 131 -24.95 9.36 -4.53
C CYS A 131 -25.99 8.22 -4.41
N PRO A 132 -27.24 8.50 -3.98
CA PRO A 132 -28.21 7.47 -3.62
C PRO A 132 -28.60 6.55 -4.78
N HIS A 133 -28.77 7.08 -6.00
CA HIS A 133 -29.16 6.28 -7.17
C HIS A 133 -28.10 5.25 -7.55
N LEU A 134 -26.82 5.60 -7.38
CA LEU A 134 -25.72 4.68 -7.63
C LEU A 134 -25.67 3.60 -6.56
N CYS A 135 -25.82 4.02 -5.31
CA CYS A 135 -25.76 3.12 -4.17
C CYS A 135 -26.95 2.14 -4.18
N GLU A 136 -28.15 2.57 -4.55
CA GLU A 136 -29.31 1.70 -4.78
C GLU A 136 -29.04 0.65 -5.86
N HIS A 137 -28.42 1.06 -6.97
CA HIS A 137 -28.03 0.12 -8.02
C HIS A 137 -27.02 -0.91 -7.50
N ILE A 138 -25.96 -0.49 -6.81
CA ILE A 138 -24.96 -1.40 -6.22
C ILE A 138 -25.60 -2.33 -5.18
N TRP A 139 -26.49 -1.80 -4.34
CA TRP A 139 -27.22 -2.57 -3.34
C TRP A 139 -28.06 -3.69 -3.99
N SER A 140 -28.72 -3.39 -5.10
CA SER A 140 -29.43 -4.39 -5.90
C SER A 140 -28.49 -5.41 -6.55
N LEU A 141 -27.29 -5.01 -7.00
CA LEU A 141 -26.27 -5.91 -7.56
C LEU A 141 -25.74 -6.90 -6.51
N LEU A 142 -25.69 -6.48 -5.24
CA LEU A 142 -25.34 -7.36 -4.11
C LEU A 142 -26.46 -8.36 -3.76
N GLY A 143 -27.63 -8.27 -4.40
CA GLY A 143 -28.77 -9.16 -4.14
C GLY A 143 -29.49 -8.89 -2.83
N LYS A 144 -29.36 -7.69 -2.26
CA LYS A 144 -30.08 -7.30 -1.03
C LYS A 144 -31.58 -7.11 -1.35
N PRO A 145 -32.50 -7.61 -0.52
CA PRO A 145 -33.93 -7.65 -0.84
C PRO A 145 -34.64 -6.30 -0.71
N ASP A 146 -34.18 -5.45 0.20
CA ASP A 146 -34.76 -4.14 0.47
C ASP A 146 -33.96 -3.00 -0.18
N SER A 147 -34.62 -1.86 -0.37
CA SER A 147 -33.98 -0.61 -0.82
C SER A 147 -32.93 -0.14 0.19
N ILE A 148 -31.85 0.48 -0.29
CA ILE A 148 -30.79 1.04 0.56
C ILE A 148 -31.32 2.13 1.49
N MET A 149 -32.44 2.78 1.12
CA MET A 149 -33.08 3.81 1.92
C MET A 149 -33.60 3.30 3.27
N LYS A 150 -33.76 1.98 3.43
CA LYS A 150 -34.14 1.32 4.68
C LYS A 150 -32.94 0.77 5.44
N ALA A 151 -31.74 0.83 4.88
CA ALA A 151 -30.55 0.28 5.51
C ALA A 151 -30.12 1.15 6.71
N SER A 152 -29.60 0.50 7.74
CA SER A 152 -28.99 1.18 8.88
C SER A 152 -27.57 1.63 8.55
N TRP A 153 -27.09 2.63 9.28
CA TRP A 153 -25.69 3.05 9.22
C TRP A 153 -24.76 1.88 9.61
N PRO A 154 -23.60 1.71 8.94
CA PRO A 154 -22.70 0.59 9.22
C PRO A 154 -22.06 0.69 10.60
N GLU A 155 -22.07 -0.41 11.35
CA GLU A 155 -21.40 -0.49 12.64
C GLU A 155 -19.88 -0.65 12.49
N ALA A 156 -19.13 0.24 13.16
CA ALA A 156 -17.68 0.16 13.19
C ALA A 156 -17.21 -0.90 14.19
N GLY A 157 -16.34 -1.81 13.74
CA GLY A 157 -15.66 -2.76 14.63
C GLY A 157 -14.52 -2.12 15.45
N PRO A 158 -13.72 -2.95 16.15
CA PRO A 158 -12.54 -2.47 16.86
C PRO A 158 -11.52 -1.87 15.87
N VAL A 159 -10.86 -0.80 16.30
CA VAL A 159 -9.81 -0.12 15.54
C VAL A 159 -8.49 -0.36 16.27
N ASP A 160 -7.56 -1.01 15.60
CA ASP A 160 -6.21 -1.24 16.10
C ASP A 160 -5.28 -0.15 15.52
N GLU A 161 -4.99 0.87 16.32
CA GLU A 161 -4.17 2.00 15.89
C GLU A 161 -2.70 1.63 15.67
N ILE A 162 -2.21 0.62 16.39
CA ILE A 162 -0.83 0.11 16.25
C ILE A 162 -0.69 -0.55 14.88
N LEU A 163 -1.68 -1.37 14.47
CA LEU A 163 -1.68 -1.97 13.14
C LEU A 163 -1.73 -0.91 12.03
N ILE A 164 -2.57 0.11 12.16
CA ILE A 164 -2.64 1.19 11.18
C ILE A 164 -1.29 1.92 11.09
N GLY A 165 -0.67 2.24 12.24
CA GLY A 165 0.66 2.85 12.30
C GLY A 165 1.74 1.99 11.65
N SER A 166 1.72 0.68 11.89
CA SER A 166 2.67 -0.26 11.28
C SER A 166 2.52 -0.34 9.75
N SER A 167 1.29 -0.26 9.24
CA SER A 167 1.03 -0.20 7.79
C SER A 167 1.49 1.12 7.18
N GLN A 168 1.31 2.24 7.87
CA GLN A 168 1.82 3.54 7.43
C GLN A 168 3.36 3.53 7.33
N TYR A 169 4.02 2.99 8.36
CA TYR A 169 5.47 2.77 8.35
C TYR A 169 5.92 1.94 7.14
N LEU A 170 5.23 0.83 6.84
CA LEU A 170 5.55 -0.01 5.67
C LEU A 170 5.45 0.79 4.36
N MET A 171 4.41 1.61 4.19
CA MET A 171 4.22 2.41 2.98
C MET A 171 5.28 3.49 2.83
N GLU A 172 5.66 4.15 3.93
CA GLU A 172 6.74 5.14 3.96
C GLU A 172 8.09 4.49 3.65
N ALA A 173 8.41 3.35 4.27
CA ALA A 173 9.63 2.60 4.00
C ALA A 173 9.69 2.15 2.52
N ALA A 174 8.58 1.65 1.97
CA ALA A 174 8.49 1.28 0.56
C ALA A 174 8.71 2.49 -0.37
N HIS A 175 8.19 3.67 -0.01
CA HIS A 175 8.41 4.90 -0.77
C HIS A 175 9.87 5.35 -0.73
N ASP A 176 10.50 5.37 0.45
CA ASP A 176 11.91 5.75 0.62
C ASP A 176 12.84 4.80 -0.13
N LEU A 177 12.59 3.49 -0.06
CA LEU A 177 13.33 2.48 -0.83
C LEU A 177 13.27 2.74 -2.34
N ARG A 178 12.10 3.07 -2.88
CA ARG A 178 11.95 3.41 -4.32
C ARG A 178 12.72 4.67 -4.68
N LEU A 179 12.71 5.68 -3.81
CA LEU A 179 13.46 6.92 -4.03
C LEU A 179 14.97 6.67 -4.02
N ARG A 180 15.48 5.91 -3.05
CA ARG A 180 16.89 5.53 -2.96
C ARG A 180 17.33 4.66 -4.14
N LEU A 181 16.49 3.73 -4.59
CA LEU A 181 16.75 2.92 -5.78
C LEU A 181 16.91 3.81 -7.02
N LYS A 182 16.02 4.80 -7.20
CA LYS A 182 16.13 5.78 -8.29
C LYS A 182 17.40 6.61 -8.18
N GLY A 183 17.80 6.99 -6.96
CA GLY A 183 19.07 7.68 -6.70
C GLY A 183 20.29 6.84 -7.06
N TYR A 184 20.28 5.56 -6.71
CA TYR A 184 21.35 4.61 -7.05
C TYR A 184 21.51 4.45 -8.56
N MET A 185 20.40 4.38 -9.30
CA MET A 185 20.40 4.25 -10.76
C MET A 185 20.71 5.56 -11.51
N ALA A 186 20.77 6.70 -10.81
CA ALA A 186 21.06 7.97 -11.44
C ALA A 186 22.55 8.03 -11.87
N PRO A 187 22.87 8.58 -13.05
CA PRO A 187 24.24 8.68 -13.51
C PRO A 187 25.05 9.59 -12.58
N VAL A 188 26.16 9.08 -12.04
CA VAL A 188 27.07 9.86 -11.18
C VAL A 188 27.59 11.05 -11.98
N LYS A 189 27.13 12.26 -11.65
CA LYS A 189 27.66 13.51 -12.19
C LYS A 189 29.05 13.76 -11.61
N GLY A 190 30.08 13.21 -12.25
CA GLY A 190 31.46 13.58 -11.93
C GLY A 190 32.48 12.46 -12.03
N LYS A 191 32.79 12.02 -13.26
CA LYS A 191 34.15 11.67 -13.71
C LYS A 191 34.12 11.48 -15.22
N LYS A 192 34.97 12.23 -15.93
CA LYS A 192 35.20 12.04 -17.36
C LYS A 192 35.85 10.66 -17.57
N GLY A 193 35.06 9.70 -18.01
CA GLY A 193 35.52 8.36 -18.39
C GLY A 193 34.35 7.38 -18.34
N ALA A 194 34.02 6.81 -19.50
CA ALA A 194 33.03 5.75 -19.76
C ALA A 194 31.71 5.81 -18.96
N LYS A 195 30.60 6.16 -19.63
CA LYS A 195 29.25 5.83 -19.14
C LYS A 195 29.12 4.30 -19.12
N GLU A 196 29.60 3.64 -18.08
CA GLU A 196 29.12 2.31 -17.76
C GLU A 196 27.63 2.45 -17.39
N PRO A 197 26.71 1.74 -18.06
CA PRO A 197 25.33 1.72 -17.65
C PRO A 197 25.28 1.20 -16.22
N CYS A 198 24.76 2.03 -15.30
CA CYS A 198 24.57 1.64 -13.91
C CYS A 198 23.68 0.39 -13.90
N GLN A 199 24.26 -0.76 -13.53
CA GLN A 199 23.53 -2.02 -13.51
C GLN A 199 22.44 -1.94 -12.44
N LYS A 200 21.23 -2.39 -12.78
CA LYS A 200 20.13 -2.49 -11.81
C LYS A 200 20.63 -3.32 -10.61
N PRO A 201 20.48 -2.83 -9.37
CA PRO A 201 20.88 -3.61 -8.22
C PRO A 201 20.04 -4.88 -8.14
N SER A 202 20.68 -5.96 -7.70
CA SER A 202 20.03 -7.27 -7.60
C SER A 202 19.49 -7.54 -6.20
N HIS A 203 20.22 -7.06 -5.18
CA HIS A 203 19.93 -7.31 -3.78
C HIS A 203 19.84 -5.99 -3.02
N CYS A 204 19.01 -5.97 -1.98
CA CYS A 204 18.95 -4.87 -1.02
C CYS A 204 19.07 -5.43 0.40
N THR A 205 19.88 -4.78 1.24
CA THR A 205 19.92 -5.06 2.67
C THR A 205 19.30 -3.88 3.41
N ILE A 206 18.25 -4.15 4.18
CA ILE A 206 17.54 -3.20 5.02
C ILE A 206 18.02 -3.40 6.46
N TYR A 207 18.51 -2.34 7.08
CA TYR A 207 18.94 -2.29 8.47
C TYR A 207 17.91 -1.57 9.33
N VAL A 208 17.57 -2.22 10.43
CA VAL A 208 16.55 -1.78 11.38
C VAL A 208 17.19 -1.59 12.75
N ALA A 209 17.04 -0.42 13.36
CA ALA A 209 17.57 -0.14 14.69
C ALA A 209 16.54 -0.47 15.77
N LYS A 210 16.94 -1.19 16.82
CA LYS A 210 16.05 -1.48 17.96
C LYS A 210 15.88 -0.29 18.90
N SER A 211 16.93 0.52 19.02
CA SER A 211 17.00 1.66 19.92
C SER A 211 17.67 2.83 19.21
N TYR A 212 17.33 4.04 19.63
CA TYR A 212 18.00 5.24 19.15
C TYR A 212 19.51 5.22 19.49
N PRO A 213 20.38 5.72 18.60
CA PRO A 213 21.79 5.96 18.91
C PRO A 213 21.94 6.86 20.16
N PRO A 214 23.05 6.76 20.93
CA PRO A 214 23.17 7.43 22.23
C PRO A 214 22.90 8.95 22.20
N TRP A 215 23.38 9.63 21.15
CA TRP A 215 23.17 11.07 20.99
C TRP A 215 21.69 11.40 20.69
N GLN A 216 21.02 10.62 19.84
CA GLN A 216 19.60 10.78 19.53
C GLN A 216 18.74 10.47 20.74
N HIS A 217 19.04 9.40 21.47
CA HIS A 217 18.35 9.01 22.70
C HIS A 217 18.44 10.14 23.75
N THR A 218 19.62 10.75 23.91
CA THR A 218 19.82 11.87 24.83
C THR A 218 18.98 13.08 24.39
N THR A 219 19.01 13.45 23.11
CA THR A 219 18.21 14.57 22.60
C THR A 219 16.71 14.32 22.71
N LEU A 220 16.23 13.12 22.42
CA LEU A 220 14.83 12.72 22.56
C LEU A 220 14.39 12.74 24.02
N SER A 221 15.25 12.30 24.94
CA SER A 221 14.98 12.34 26.39
C SER A 221 14.81 13.79 26.88
N VAL A 222 15.69 14.70 26.45
CA VAL A 222 15.60 16.13 26.78
C VAL A 222 14.35 16.76 26.16
N LEU A 223 14.05 16.46 24.90
CA LEU A 223 12.83 16.94 24.24
C LEU A 223 11.57 16.41 24.93
N ARG A 224 11.55 15.13 25.32
CA ARG A 224 10.44 14.52 26.05
C ARG A 224 10.23 15.20 27.40
N GLN A 225 11.30 15.49 28.13
CA GLN A 225 11.22 16.20 29.40
C GLN A 225 10.59 17.59 29.22
N HIS A 226 11.11 18.40 28.28
CA HIS A 226 10.57 19.74 28.02
C HIS A 226 9.15 19.72 27.44
N TYR A 227 8.79 18.66 26.71
CA TYR A 227 7.44 18.49 26.19
C TYR A 227 6.44 18.13 27.31
N GLN A 228 6.82 17.24 28.23
CA GLN A 228 6.01 16.90 29.41
C GLN A 228 5.81 18.10 30.36
N GLU A 229 6.79 19.00 30.41
CA GLU A 229 6.70 20.23 31.22
C GLU A 229 5.75 21.28 30.62
N ASN A 230 5.48 21.28 29.30
CA ASN A 230 4.90 22.44 28.60
C ASN A 230 3.48 22.31 28.02
N LEU A 231 2.84 21.16 27.78
CA LEU A 231 1.41 21.15 27.36
C LEU A 231 0.65 19.81 27.46
N GLU A 232 -0.64 19.90 27.80
CA GLU A 232 -1.69 18.89 27.62
C GLU A 232 -2.18 18.78 26.15
N LYS A 233 -2.50 17.55 25.71
CA LYS A 233 -3.38 17.17 24.57
C LYS A 233 -2.91 17.48 23.14
N ASN A 234 -2.04 16.61 22.59
CA ASN A 234 -2.30 15.73 21.42
C ASN A 234 -1.00 15.35 20.68
N GLY A 235 -0.80 14.03 20.48
CA GLY A 235 0.08 13.48 19.44
C GLY A 235 1.53 13.16 19.82
N SER A 236 1.78 12.55 20.98
CA SER A 236 3.13 12.24 21.50
C SER A 236 3.85 11.03 20.86
N ARG A 237 3.29 10.38 19.83
CA ARG A 237 3.81 9.10 19.29
C ARG A 237 5.23 9.18 18.71
N VAL A 238 5.67 10.38 18.31
CA VAL A 238 7.00 10.61 17.73
C VAL A 238 8.08 10.79 18.81
N LEU A 239 7.69 11.01 20.08
CA LEU A 239 8.60 11.19 21.21
C LEU A 239 8.80 9.90 22.02
N ASP A 240 8.20 8.79 21.58
CA ASP A 240 8.40 7.50 22.20
C ASP A 240 9.80 6.98 21.88
N LEU A 241 10.47 6.45 22.90
CA LEU A 241 11.86 5.97 22.79
C LEU A 241 11.94 4.62 22.05
N GLU A 242 10.79 3.96 21.90
CA GLU A 242 10.62 2.67 21.24
C GLU A 242 9.31 2.71 20.45
N LEU A 243 9.26 1.97 19.35
CA LEU A 243 8.04 1.82 18.56
C LEU A 243 7.10 0.80 19.19
N GLU A 244 5.79 1.02 19.04
CA GLU A 244 4.74 0.14 19.57
C GLU A 244 4.60 -1.19 18.81
N PHE A 245 5.34 -1.37 17.72
CA PHE A 245 5.34 -2.56 16.87
C PHE A 245 6.75 -2.99 16.49
N ASP A 246 6.91 -4.28 16.17
CA ASP A 246 8.18 -4.83 15.68
C ASP A 246 8.39 -4.50 14.19
N GLU A 247 9.25 -3.51 13.92
CA GLU A 247 9.59 -3.07 12.56
C GLU A 247 10.09 -4.21 11.66
N ARG A 248 10.91 -5.11 12.23
CA ARG A 248 11.49 -6.21 11.47
C ARG A 248 10.38 -7.19 11.09
N ALA A 249 9.49 -7.51 12.01
CA ALA A 249 8.36 -8.39 11.72
C ALA A 249 7.47 -7.82 10.60
N VAL A 250 7.12 -6.53 10.67
CA VAL A 250 6.28 -5.85 9.66
C VAL A 250 6.92 -5.88 8.27
N LEU A 251 8.23 -5.61 8.18
CA LEU A 251 8.97 -5.67 6.92
C LEU A 251 9.07 -7.11 6.39
N MET A 252 9.28 -8.09 7.27
CA MET A 252 9.40 -9.50 6.90
C MET A 252 8.08 -10.08 6.38
N GLU A 253 6.95 -9.74 6.99
CA GLU A 253 5.63 -10.18 6.52
C GLU A 253 5.28 -9.66 5.12
N ASN A 254 5.83 -8.51 4.73
CA ASN A 254 5.56 -7.87 3.45
C ASN A 254 6.78 -7.90 2.50
N ILE A 255 7.78 -8.74 2.77
CA ILE A 255 9.04 -8.76 2.02
C ILE A 255 8.85 -9.14 0.55
N VAL A 256 7.88 -10.01 0.27
CA VAL A 256 7.54 -10.44 -1.09
C VAL A 256 6.97 -9.27 -1.90
N TYR A 257 6.16 -8.41 -1.27
CA TYR A 257 5.62 -7.20 -1.90
C TYR A 257 6.76 -6.22 -2.22
N LEU A 258 7.63 -5.96 -1.25
CA LEU A 258 8.78 -5.06 -1.44
C LEU A 258 9.71 -5.55 -2.54
N THR A 259 10.01 -6.86 -2.57
CA THR A 259 10.88 -7.48 -3.58
C THR A 259 10.28 -7.36 -4.98
N ASN A 260 8.97 -7.60 -5.11
CA ASN A 260 8.27 -7.48 -6.39
C ASN A 260 8.15 -6.03 -6.85
N SER A 261 7.81 -5.12 -5.93
CA SER A 261 7.64 -3.70 -6.26
C SER A 261 8.95 -3.00 -6.63
N LEU A 262 10.07 -3.40 -6.04
CA LEU A 262 11.39 -2.84 -6.33
C LEU A 262 12.10 -3.55 -7.49
N GLU A 263 11.47 -4.58 -8.08
CA GLU A 263 12.04 -5.44 -9.12
C GLU A 263 13.38 -6.10 -8.71
N LEU A 264 13.61 -6.31 -7.41
CA LEU A 264 14.83 -6.94 -6.90
C LEU A 264 14.71 -8.47 -6.97
N ASP A 265 15.86 -9.14 -6.88
CA ASP A 265 15.91 -10.59 -6.77
C ASP A 265 15.78 -11.05 -5.31
N HIS A 266 16.36 -10.29 -4.37
CA HIS A 266 16.30 -10.61 -2.95
C HIS A 266 16.41 -9.36 -2.07
N ILE A 267 15.67 -9.36 -0.96
CA ILE A 267 15.77 -8.35 0.10
C ILE A 267 16.12 -9.09 1.40
N GLU A 268 17.12 -8.58 2.11
CA GLU A 268 17.57 -9.11 3.40
C GLU A 268 17.31 -8.06 4.49
N VAL A 269 16.67 -8.44 5.60
CA VAL A 269 16.40 -7.52 6.72
C VAL A 269 17.27 -7.91 7.91
N LYS A 270 18.16 -7.00 8.32
CA LYS A 270 19.11 -7.17 9.44
C LYS A 270 18.89 -6.13 10.52
N PHE A 271 19.39 -6.41 11.72
CA PHE A 271 19.51 -5.39 12.74
C PHE A 271 20.71 -4.49 12.45
N ALA A 272 20.58 -3.19 12.74
CA ALA A 272 21.64 -2.21 12.55
C ALA A 272 22.93 -2.58 13.31
N SER A 273 22.84 -3.36 14.40
CA SER A 273 23.99 -3.89 15.14
C SER A 273 24.97 -4.74 14.31
N GLU A 274 24.49 -5.34 13.22
CA GLU A 274 25.28 -6.16 12.29
C GLU A 274 25.87 -5.35 11.12
N ALA A 275 25.58 -4.05 11.06
CA ALA A 275 26.01 -3.17 9.97
C ALA A 275 27.44 -2.60 10.18
N GLU A 276 27.89 -1.78 9.25
CA GLU A 276 29.10 -0.96 9.42
C GLU A 276 28.85 0.22 10.39
N ASP A 277 29.90 0.76 10.99
CA ASP A 277 29.79 1.79 12.04
C ASP A 277 29.00 3.04 11.59
N LYS A 278 29.13 3.44 10.33
CA LYS A 278 28.34 4.56 9.76
C LYS A 278 26.84 4.29 9.82
N ILE A 279 26.41 3.07 9.50
CA ILE A 279 24.99 2.70 9.51
C ILE A 279 24.49 2.58 10.96
N LYS A 280 25.33 2.11 11.89
CA LYS A 280 24.98 2.08 13.33
C LYS A 280 24.75 3.45 13.93
N GLU A 281 25.52 4.45 13.52
CA GLU A 281 25.41 5.81 14.06
C GLU A 281 24.26 6.62 13.45
N GLU A 282 23.87 6.33 12.21
CA GLU A 282 22.82 7.05 11.48
C GLU A 282 21.43 6.39 11.55
N CYS A 283 21.36 5.05 11.65
CA CYS A 283 20.09 4.33 11.64
C CYS A 283 19.33 4.52 12.96
N CYS A 284 18.04 4.84 12.85
CA CYS A 284 17.16 5.00 14.00
C CYS A 284 15.79 4.32 13.78
N PRO A 285 15.09 3.94 14.87
CA PRO A 285 13.74 3.41 14.78
C PRO A 285 12.82 4.35 13.99
N GLY A 286 11.96 3.78 13.14
CA GLY A 286 11.02 4.46 12.25
C GLY A 286 11.60 4.81 10.89
N LYS A 287 12.93 4.79 10.74
CA LYS A 287 13.64 5.17 9.51
C LYS A 287 14.72 4.15 9.18
N PRO A 288 14.33 2.99 8.60
CA PRO A 288 15.29 1.95 8.25
C PRO A 288 16.30 2.44 7.22
N PHE A 289 17.53 1.94 7.31
CA PHE A 289 18.59 2.28 6.37
C PHE A 289 18.75 1.17 5.33
N SER A 290 18.84 1.51 4.05
CA SER A 290 18.95 0.51 2.98
C SER A 290 20.25 0.64 2.18
N VAL A 291 20.88 -0.49 1.89
CA VAL A 291 22.06 -0.58 1.01
C VAL A 291 21.74 -1.48 -0.17
N PHE A 292 21.89 -0.95 -1.38
CA PHE A 292 21.73 -1.71 -2.62
C PHE A 292 23.07 -2.33 -3.05
N ARG A 293 23.04 -3.58 -3.50
CA ARG A 293 24.22 -4.28 -4.02
C ARG A 293 23.92 -5.06 -5.30
N THR A 294 24.94 -5.19 -6.13
CA THR A 294 24.91 -6.03 -7.33
C THR A 294 25.82 -7.23 -7.08
N GLU A 295 25.21 -8.41 -6.99
CA GLU A 295 25.97 -9.66 -6.82
C GLU A 295 26.64 -10.04 -8.15
N PRO A 296 27.87 -10.60 -8.11
CA PRO A 296 28.52 -11.13 -9.31
C PRO A 296 27.63 -12.15 -10.01
N SER A 297 27.53 -12.04 -11.33
CA SER A 297 26.67 -12.90 -12.14
C SER A 297 27.39 -13.37 -13.41
N VAL A 298 27.04 -14.58 -13.86
CA VAL A 298 27.44 -15.13 -15.14
C VAL A 298 26.25 -15.01 -16.08
N SER A 299 26.44 -14.28 -17.17
CA SER A 299 25.44 -14.20 -18.23
C SER A 299 25.36 -15.51 -19.00
N VAL A 300 24.23 -16.20 -18.93
CA VAL A 300 23.92 -17.39 -19.72
C VAL A 300 22.94 -17.04 -20.84
N PHE A 301 23.22 -17.54 -22.04
CA PHE A 301 22.35 -17.40 -23.20
C PHE A 301 21.52 -18.67 -23.35
N LEU A 302 20.20 -18.53 -23.22
CA LEU A 302 19.25 -19.62 -23.35
C LEU A 302 18.61 -19.54 -24.74
N VAL A 303 18.74 -20.61 -25.52
CA VAL A 303 18.11 -20.75 -26.83
C VAL A 303 16.95 -21.73 -26.70
N ASN A 304 15.80 -21.37 -27.23
CA ASN A 304 14.65 -22.26 -27.27
C ASN A 304 14.69 -23.10 -28.56
N PRO A 305 14.90 -24.42 -28.46
CA PRO A 305 14.96 -25.26 -29.65
C PRO A 305 13.58 -25.65 -30.20
N GLN A 306 12.48 -25.26 -29.55
CA GLN A 306 11.13 -25.69 -29.92
C GLN A 306 10.63 -24.99 -31.20
N PRO A 307 10.30 -25.75 -32.27
CA PRO A 307 9.75 -25.17 -33.50
C PRO A 307 8.42 -24.45 -33.25
N SER A 308 8.17 -23.38 -34.00
CA SER A 308 6.91 -22.60 -33.93
C SER A 308 6.60 -21.96 -32.58
N ASN A 309 7.60 -21.81 -31.71
CA ASN A 309 7.50 -21.03 -30.47
C ASN A 309 8.14 -19.64 -30.67
N GLY A 310 7.42 -18.57 -30.34
CA GLY A 310 7.87 -17.18 -30.55
C GLY A 310 9.01 -16.71 -29.63
N HIS A 311 9.37 -17.49 -28.61
CA HIS A 311 10.48 -17.19 -27.71
C HIS A 311 11.78 -17.81 -28.25
N PHE A 312 12.56 -17.11 -29.07
CA PHE A 312 13.74 -17.69 -29.75
C PHE A 312 14.98 -17.83 -28.86
N SER A 313 15.33 -16.77 -28.14
CA SER A 313 16.47 -16.77 -27.22
C SER A 313 16.33 -15.69 -26.16
N THR A 314 16.92 -15.91 -24.99
CA THR A 314 16.95 -14.91 -23.92
C THR A 314 18.28 -14.97 -23.17
N LYS A 315 18.72 -13.83 -22.66
CA LYS A 315 19.95 -13.70 -21.87
C LYS A 315 19.54 -13.57 -20.41
N ILE A 316 20.03 -14.47 -19.56
CA ILE A 316 19.78 -14.43 -18.12
C ILE A 316 21.09 -14.38 -17.34
N GLU A 317 21.12 -13.59 -16.29
CA GLU A 317 22.22 -13.59 -15.33
C GLU A 317 22.00 -14.68 -14.28
N ILE A 318 22.91 -15.65 -14.16
CA ILE A 318 22.93 -16.67 -13.11
C ILE A 318 23.92 -16.25 -12.03
N ARG A 319 23.53 -16.37 -10.76
CA ARG A 319 24.33 -15.96 -9.60
C ARG A 319 24.66 -17.15 -8.71
N GLN A 320 25.64 -16.97 -7.85
CA GLN A 320 26.04 -17.98 -6.89
C GLN A 320 24.89 -18.29 -5.92
N GLY A 321 24.50 -19.57 -5.81
CA GLY A 321 23.39 -20.00 -4.94
C GLY A 321 22.00 -19.93 -5.58
N ASP A 322 21.88 -19.58 -6.87
CA ASP A 322 20.62 -19.70 -7.59
C ASP A 322 20.13 -21.15 -7.64
N ASN A 323 18.82 -21.33 -7.43
CA ASN A 323 18.14 -22.61 -7.58
C ASN A 323 17.19 -22.55 -8.79
N ARG A 324 16.61 -23.70 -9.17
CA ARG A 324 15.67 -23.78 -10.31
C ARG A 324 14.55 -22.73 -10.21
N GLU A 325 13.99 -22.52 -9.02
CA GLU A 325 12.88 -21.60 -8.81
C GLU A 325 13.28 -20.14 -8.96
N THR A 326 14.46 -19.73 -8.48
CA THR A 326 14.95 -18.35 -8.63
C THR A 326 15.22 -18.03 -10.10
N VAL A 327 15.79 -18.97 -10.85
CA VAL A 327 16.04 -18.81 -12.29
C VAL A 327 14.72 -18.73 -13.08
N ILE A 328 13.75 -19.61 -12.78
CA ILE A 328 12.42 -19.56 -13.41
C ILE A 328 11.73 -18.23 -13.10
N ARG A 329 11.76 -17.77 -11.85
CA ARG A 329 11.14 -16.50 -11.45
C ARG A 329 11.77 -15.31 -12.19
N ARG A 330 13.10 -15.32 -12.37
CA ARG A 330 13.82 -14.29 -13.13
C ARG A 330 13.46 -14.32 -14.62
N LEU A 331 13.36 -15.51 -15.21
CA LEU A 331 12.88 -15.70 -16.59
C LEU A 331 11.46 -15.14 -16.79
N MET A 332 10.52 -15.48 -15.88
CA MET A 332 9.13 -15.01 -15.94
C MET A 332 9.00 -13.49 -15.75
N LYS A 333 9.91 -12.86 -14.99
CA LYS A 333 9.97 -11.39 -14.87
C LYS A 333 10.42 -10.73 -16.16
N MET A 334 11.37 -11.33 -16.87
CA MET A 334 11.87 -10.80 -18.16
C MET A 334 10.89 -11.03 -19.31
N ASP A 335 10.18 -12.16 -19.29
CA ASP A 335 9.20 -12.51 -20.32
C ASP A 335 7.89 -13.02 -19.69
N ARG A 336 6.89 -12.14 -19.70
CA ARG A 336 5.56 -12.41 -19.13
C ARG A 336 4.77 -13.47 -19.91
N GLY A 337 5.23 -13.88 -21.11
CA GLY A 337 4.62 -14.94 -21.91
C GLY A 337 4.92 -16.36 -21.41
N ILE A 338 5.96 -16.53 -20.59
CA ILE A 338 6.38 -17.84 -20.07
C ILE A 338 5.42 -18.28 -18.94
N LYS A 339 4.48 -19.18 -19.25
CA LYS A 339 3.57 -19.79 -18.26
C LYS A 339 4.22 -21.01 -17.62
N GLY A 340 4.32 -21.02 -16.29
CA GLY A 340 5.01 -22.06 -15.49
C GLY A 340 4.47 -23.50 -15.54
N LYS A 341 3.49 -23.80 -16.42
CA LYS A 341 2.82 -25.11 -16.48
C LYS A 341 3.66 -26.24 -17.14
N TYR A 342 4.83 -25.95 -17.70
CA TYR A 342 5.60 -26.92 -18.51
C TYR A 342 6.94 -27.36 -17.90
N TRP A 343 7.21 -27.04 -16.64
CA TRP A 343 8.47 -27.38 -15.98
C TRP A 343 8.23 -28.38 -14.86
N SER A 344 7.75 -29.58 -15.20
CA SER A 344 7.87 -30.77 -14.34
C SER A 344 9.24 -31.39 -14.57
#